data_AF-C6XEC0-F1
#
_entry.id   AF-C6XEC0-F1
#
_cell.length_a   1.000
_cell.length_b   1.000
_cell.length_c   1.000
_cell.angle_alpha   90.00
_cell.angle_beta   90.00
_cell.angle_gamma   90.00
#
_symmetry.space_group_name_H-M   'P 1'
#
loop_
_entity.id
_entity.type
_entity.pdbx_description
1 polymer ?
#
loop_
_entity_poly.entity_id
_entity_poly.type
_entity_poly.pdbx_seq_one_letter_code
_entity_poly.pdbx_strand_id
1 'polypeptide(L)'
;MQQREMPFFQLVGEPVFLHDILISRLCNEHQAIVLCWAKRRVKFTLTDAAVTLGMPKSHLSNILSGKKYLPNDMRIAFQALCGNWAIRQYEDSIIGAKTVFETPEQRRIRELEQQLEAARMAA
;
A
#
# COMPACT_ATOMS: atom_id res chain seq x y z
N MET A 1 7.14 -32.27 -6.89
CA MET A 1 6.34 -31.12 -7.36
C MET A 1 7.20 -29.87 -7.20
N GLN A 2 7.74 -29.31 -8.28
CA GLN A 2 8.50 -28.06 -8.22
C GLN A 2 7.51 -26.90 -8.04
N GLN A 3 7.44 -26.35 -6.84
CA GLN A 3 6.71 -25.13 -6.55
C GLN A 3 7.49 -23.99 -7.19
N ARG A 4 7.01 -23.48 -8.33
CA ARG A 4 7.57 -22.28 -8.95
C ARG A 4 7.31 -21.12 -7.99
N GLU A 5 8.35 -20.62 -7.34
CA GLU A 5 8.35 -19.31 -6.69
C GLU A 5 8.12 -18.26 -7.78
N MET A 6 6.86 -17.96 -8.10
CA MET A 6 6.58 -16.77 -8.90
C MET A 6 6.88 -15.55 -8.02
N PRO A 7 7.65 -14.55 -8.52
CA PRO A 7 7.92 -13.33 -7.77
C PRO A 7 6.59 -12.62 -7.51
N PHE A 8 6.08 -12.75 -6.29
CA PHE A 8 4.73 -12.32 -5.91
C PHE A 8 4.47 -10.83 -6.25
N PHE A 9 5.54 -10.03 -6.20
CA PHE A 9 5.53 -8.59 -6.48
C PHE A 9 5.31 -8.23 -7.96
N GLN A 10 5.69 -9.08 -8.91
CA GLN A 10 5.48 -8.80 -10.33
C GLN A 10 3.98 -8.85 -10.72
N LEU A 11 3.15 -9.52 -9.91
CA LEU A 11 1.74 -9.76 -10.22
C LEU A 11 0.79 -8.71 -9.61
N VAL A 12 1.19 -8.03 -8.53
CA VAL A 12 0.33 -7.06 -7.84
C VAL A 12 0.30 -5.71 -8.55
N GLY A 13 1.41 -5.31 -9.17
CA GLY A 13 1.58 -3.99 -9.80
C GLY A 13 1.54 -2.85 -8.78
N GLU A 14 1.42 -1.61 -9.26
CA GLU A 14 1.27 -0.45 -8.38
C GLU A 14 -0.05 -0.53 -7.58
N PRO A 15 -0.04 -0.20 -6.28
CA PRO A 15 -1.26 -0.25 -5.48
C PRO A 15 -2.24 0.84 -5.92
N VAL A 16 -3.53 0.51 -5.91
CA VAL A 16 -4.60 1.42 -6.36
C VAL A 16 -5.41 1.97 -5.20
N PHE A 17 -5.99 3.15 -5.38
CA PHE A 17 -7.01 3.63 -4.46
C PHE A 17 -8.29 2.78 -4.56
N LEU A 18 -8.89 2.50 -3.41
CA LEU A 18 -10.22 1.91 -3.32
C LEU A 18 -11.29 2.99 -3.46
N HIS A 19 -12.51 2.57 -3.80
CA HIS A 19 -13.64 3.47 -3.90
C HIS A 19 -13.98 4.10 -2.53
N ASP A 20 -14.20 5.43 -2.52
CA ASP A 20 -14.47 6.23 -1.31
C ASP A 20 -15.63 5.72 -0.43
N ILE A 21 -16.61 5.02 -1.00
CA ILE A 21 -17.72 4.42 -0.24
C ILE A 21 -17.26 3.33 0.73
N LEU A 22 -16.14 2.66 0.43
CA LEU A 22 -15.55 1.67 1.32
C LEU A 22 -14.80 2.35 2.48
N ILE A 23 -14.16 3.49 2.20
CA ILE A 23 -13.34 4.22 3.16
C ILE A 23 -14.20 5.01 4.14
N SER A 24 -15.27 5.66 3.66
CA SER A 24 -16.20 6.45 4.48
C SER A 24 -16.94 5.65 5.57
N ARG A 25 -16.96 4.32 5.46
CA ARG A 25 -17.58 3.41 6.43
C ARG A 25 -16.62 2.94 7.53
N LEU A 26 -15.33 3.28 7.43
CA LEU A 26 -14.32 2.86 8.38
C LEU A 26 -14.34 3.75 9.62
N CYS A 27 -14.42 3.14 10.78
CA CYS A 27 -14.45 3.83 12.08
C CYS A 27 -13.08 3.87 12.76
N ASN A 28 -12.16 2.97 12.39
CA ASN A 28 -10.85 2.86 13.01
C ASN A 28 -9.81 2.25 12.06
N GLU A 29 -8.54 2.37 12.43
CA GLU A 29 -7.41 1.85 11.67
C GLU A 29 -7.47 0.33 11.47
N HIS A 30 -7.94 -0.42 12.47
CA HIS A 30 -8.05 -1.88 12.35
C HIS A 30 -9.00 -2.29 11.22
N GLN A 31 -10.13 -1.61 11.08
CA GLN A 31 -11.04 -1.85 9.93
C GLN A 31 -10.37 -1.51 8.60
N ALA A 32 -9.54 -0.46 8.55
CA ALA A 32 -8.77 -0.13 7.35
C ALA A 32 -7.77 -1.23 6.98
N ILE A 33 -7.07 -1.81 7.97
CA ILE A 33 -6.16 -2.96 7.79
C ILE A 33 -6.92 -4.18 7.26
N VAL A 34 -8.07 -4.50 7.87
CA VAL A 34 -8.90 -5.64 7.46
C VAL A 34 -9.50 -5.43 6.07
N LEU A 35 -9.93 -4.20 5.73
CA LEU A 35 -10.39 -3.86 4.39
C LEU A 35 -9.26 -4.00 3.37
N CYS A 36 -8.08 -3.47 3.68
CA CYS A 36 -6.88 -3.56 2.85
C CYS A 36 -6.57 -5.03 2.52
N TRP A 37 -6.60 -5.88 3.55
CA TRP A 37 -6.47 -7.32 3.38
C TRP A 37 -7.60 -7.87 2.51
N ALA A 38 -8.86 -7.66 2.86
CA ALA A 38 -10.01 -8.24 2.16
C ALA A 38 -10.05 -7.88 0.66
N LYS A 39 -9.58 -6.68 0.30
CA LYS A 39 -9.52 -6.14 -1.07
C LYS A 39 -8.17 -6.35 -1.76
N ARG A 40 -7.37 -7.29 -1.26
CA ARG A 40 -6.16 -7.80 -1.92
C ARG A 40 -6.39 -8.11 -3.40
N ARG A 41 -5.58 -7.50 -4.27
CA ARG A 41 -5.67 -7.65 -5.74
C ARG A 41 -5.30 -9.05 -6.22
N VAL A 42 -4.29 -9.64 -5.59
CA VAL A 42 -3.86 -11.03 -5.84
C VAL A 42 -4.24 -11.86 -4.61
N LYS A 43 -4.77 -13.06 -4.82
CA LYS A 43 -5.08 -13.97 -3.72
C LYS A 43 -3.82 -14.72 -3.32
N PHE A 44 -3.53 -14.69 -2.02
CA PHE A 44 -2.47 -15.45 -1.37
C PHE A 44 -2.91 -15.88 0.01
N THR A 45 -2.21 -16.89 0.53
CA THR A 45 -2.44 -17.39 1.87
C THR A 45 -1.87 -16.43 2.91
N LEU A 46 -2.35 -16.57 4.14
CA LEU A 46 -1.78 -15.86 5.28
C LEU A 46 -0.31 -16.23 5.52
N THR A 47 0.08 -17.46 5.18
CA THR A 47 1.46 -17.94 5.31
C THR A 47 2.38 -17.19 4.35
N ASP A 48 2.01 -17.10 3.08
CA ASP A 48 2.83 -16.42 2.05
C ASP A 48 3.01 -14.94 2.37
N ALA A 49 1.94 -14.30 2.84
CA ALA A 49 1.98 -12.91 3.29
C ALA A 49 2.96 -12.72 4.45
N ALA A 50 2.90 -13.60 5.45
CA ALA A 50 3.73 -13.50 6.64
C ALA A 50 5.22 -13.67 6.30
N VAL A 51 5.55 -14.62 5.42
CA VAL A 51 6.91 -14.80 4.88
C VAL A 51 7.36 -13.54 4.15
N THR A 52 6.51 -13.00 3.27
CA THR A 52 6.82 -11.80 2.48
C THR A 52 7.04 -10.56 3.33
N LEU A 53 6.28 -10.42 4.42
CA LEU A 53 6.41 -9.31 5.36
C LEU A 53 7.48 -9.54 6.43
N GLY A 54 8.19 -10.67 6.40
CA GLY A 54 9.23 -10.99 7.37
C GLY A 54 8.71 -11.15 8.80
N MET A 55 7.48 -11.64 9.00
CA MET A 55 6.89 -11.80 10.32
C MET A 55 6.28 -13.19 10.56
N PRO A 56 6.11 -13.62 11.82
CA PRO A 56 5.43 -14.87 12.10
C PRO A 56 3.96 -14.83 11.65
N LYS A 57 3.46 -15.93 11.07
CA LYS A 57 2.06 -16.08 10.66
C LYS A 57 1.07 -15.78 11.79
N SER A 58 1.37 -16.23 13.01
CA SER A 58 0.55 -15.96 14.20
C SER A 58 0.49 -14.47 14.51
N HIS A 59 1.57 -13.73 14.26
CA HIS A 59 1.61 -12.29 14.44
C HIS A 59 0.66 -11.60 13.45
N LEU A 60 0.78 -11.92 12.16
CA LEU A 60 -0.11 -11.37 11.13
C LEU A 60 -1.58 -11.73 11.39
N SER A 61 -1.85 -12.97 11.81
CA SER A 61 -3.20 -13.39 12.22
C SER A 61 -3.76 -12.53 13.35
N ASN A 62 -2.95 -12.27 14.38
CA ASN A 62 -3.38 -11.45 15.52
C ASN A 62 -3.65 -10.00 15.12
N ILE A 63 -2.89 -9.45 14.17
CA ILE A 63 -3.14 -8.12 13.59
C ILE A 63 -4.50 -8.09 12.89
N LEU A 64 -4.75 -9.07 12.02
CA LEU A 64 -6.02 -9.17 11.27
C LEU A 64 -7.24 -9.47 12.15
N SER A 65 -7.03 -10.02 13.34
CA SER A 65 -8.09 -10.22 14.35
C SER A 65 -8.20 -9.07 15.36
N GLY A 66 -7.42 -8.00 15.23
CA GLY A 66 -7.47 -6.82 16.11
C GLY A 66 -6.85 -7.04 17.49
N LYS A 67 -6.13 -8.15 17.69
CA LYS A 67 -5.42 -8.46 18.93
C LYS A 67 -4.05 -7.79 19.02
N LYS A 68 -3.52 -7.31 17.89
CA LYS A 68 -2.25 -6.59 17.77
C LYS A 68 -2.38 -5.48 16.71
N TYR A 69 -1.47 -4.52 16.76
CA TYR A 69 -1.40 -3.43 15.78
C TYR A 69 -0.43 -3.77 14.65
N LEU A 70 -0.69 -3.23 13.45
CA LEU A 70 0.25 -3.27 12.35
C LEU A 70 1.34 -2.21 12.60
N PRO A 71 2.63 -2.58 12.68
CA PRO A 71 3.71 -1.62 12.86
C PRO A 71 3.74 -0.58 11.74
N ASN A 72 4.04 0.68 12.09
CA ASN A 72 4.02 1.81 11.15
C ASN A 72 4.98 1.63 9.97
N ASP A 73 6.18 1.14 10.25
CA ASP A 73 7.22 0.80 9.29
C ASP A 73 6.80 -0.31 8.30
N MET A 74 5.82 -1.13 8.67
CA MET A 74 5.28 -2.19 7.82
C MET A 74 4.05 -1.79 7.00
N ARG A 75 3.43 -0.64 7.27
CA ARG A 75 2.18 -0.22 6.61
C ARG A 75 2.33 -0.08 5.09
N ILE A 76 3.45 0.47 4.63
CA ILE A 76 3.72 0.63 3.20
C ILE A 76 3.89 -0.73 2.53
N ALA A 77 4.73 -1.61 3.10
CA ALA A 77 4.94 -2.95 2.57
C ALA A 77 3.65 -3.79 2.57
N PHE A 78 2.82 -3.66 3.60
CA PHE A 78 1.53 -4.33 3.69
C PHE A 78 0.53 -3.86 2.62
N GLN A 79 0.42 -2.55 2.41
CA GLN A 79 -0.44 -1.97 1.37
C GLN A 79 0.07 -2.33 -0.03
N ALA A 80 1.39 -2.31 -0.23
CA ALA A 80 2.04 -2.74 -1.47
C ALA A 80 1.74 -4.21 -1.77
N LEU A 81 1.89 -5.09 -0.78
CA LEU A 81 1.55 -6.51 -0.89
C LEU A 81 0.05 -6.71 -1.19
N CYS A 82 -0.82 -5.89 -0.59
CA CYS A 82 -2.26 -5.97 -0.85
C CYS A 82 -2.67 -5.35 -2.19
N GLY A 83 -1.82 -4.51 -2.78
CA GLY A 83 -2.11 -3.79 -4.01
C GLY A 83 -3.19 -2.72 -3.85
N ASN A 84 -3.40 -2.19 -2.65
CA ASN A 84 -4.32 -1.07 -2.45
C ASN A 84 -3.90 -0.15 -1.28
N TRP A 85 -4.38 1.09 -1.32
CA TRP A 85 -4.04 2.16 -0.37
C TRP A 85 -5.11 2.39 0.72
N ALA A 86 -5.85 1.36 1.13
CA ALA A 86 -6.97 1.53 2.04
C ALA A 86 -6.59 2.17 3.40
N ILE A 87 -5.40 1.84 3.93
CA ILE A 87 -4.92 2.40 5.20
C ILE A 87 -4.61 3.89 4.99
N ARG A 88 -3.90 4.24 3.91
CA ARG A 88 -3.57 5.64 3.61
C ARG A 88 -4.82 6.48 3.35
N GLN A 89 -5.80 5.95 2.63
CA GLN A 89 -7.08 6.66 2.39
C GLN A 89 -7.86 6.90 3.68
N TYR A 90 -7.81 5.96 4.63
CA TYR A 90 -8.39 6.16 5.95
C TYR A 90 -7.63 7.22 6.74
N GLU A 91 -6.29 7.20 6.74
CA GLU A 91 -5.48 8.24 7.39
C GLU A 91 -5.81 9.64 6.83
N ASP A 92 -5.85 9.76 5.50
CA ASP A 92 -6.22 10.99 4.81
C ASP A 92 -7.61 11.50 5.22
N SER A 93 -8.61 10.61 5.34
CA SER A 93 -9.98 11.01 5.71
C SER A 93 -10.08 11.54 7.14
N ILE A 94 -9.25 11.03 8.06
CA ILE A 94 -9.21 11.48 9.46
C ILE A 94 -8.63 12.89 9.59
N ILE A 95 -7.62 13.22 8.78
CA ILE A 95 -6.94 14.52 8.85
C ILE A 95 -7.48 15.55 7.84
N GLY A 96 -8.50 15.20 7.06
CA GLY A 96 -9.05 16.06 6.00
C GLY A 96 -8.07 16.29 4.84
N ALA A 97 -7.17 15.34 4.59
CA ALA A 97 -6.23 15.38 3.48
C ALA A 97 -6.71 14.53 2.30
N LYS A 98 -5.98 14.63 1.19
CA LYS A 98 -6.16 13.76 0.04
C LYS A 98 -4.80 13.47 -0.59
N THR A 99 -4.37 12.23 -0.53
CA THR A 99 -3.18 11.79 -1.26
C THR A 99 -3.48 11.77 -2.75
N VAL A 100 -2.59 12.35 -3.53
CA VAL A 100 -2.60 12.30 -4.99
C VAL A 100 -1.26 11.74 -5.45
N PHE A 101 -1.29 10.89 -6.47
CA PHE A 101 -0.08 10.37 -7.11
C PHE A 101 0.16 11.16 -8.39
N GLU A 102 1.42 11.53 -8.61
CA GLU A 102 1.83 12.10 -9.90
C GLU A 102 1.68 11.03 -10.99
N THR A 103 1.06 11.41 -12.11
CA THR A 103 1.11 10.58 -13.32
C THR A 103 2.55 10.50 -13.83
N PRO A 104 2.90 9.48 -14.65
CA PRO A 104 4.21 9.42 -15.29
C PRO A 104 4.56 10.71 -16.06
N GLU A 105 3.57 11.33 -16.69
CA GLU A 105 3.73 12.60 -17.42
C GLU A 105 4.01 13.76 -16.45
N GLN A 106 3.27 13.86 -15.34
CA GLN A 106 3.52 14.89 -14.32
C GLN A 106 4.91 14.75 -13.70
N ARG A 107 5.33 13.51 -13.41
CA ARG A 107 6.69 13.23 -12.92
C ARG A 107 7.74 13.67 -13.94
N ARG A 108 7.51 13.37 -15.22
CA ARG A 108 8.43 13.74 -16.30
C ARG A 108 8.53 15.26 -16.48
N ILE A 109 7.42 15.98 -16.38
CA ILE A 109 7.39 17.45 -16.42
C ILE A 109 8.24 18.00 -15.28
N ARG A 110 8.04 17.53 -14.04
CA ARG A 110 8.83 17.98 -12.89
C ARG A 110 10.33 17.75 -13.06
N GLU A 111 10.72 16.58 -13.57
CA GLU A 111 12.13 16.27 -13.85
C GLU A 111 12.72 17.21 -14.91
N LEU A 112 11.98 17.49 -15.98
CA LEU A 112 12.42 18.40 -17.04
C LEU A 112 12.53 19.84 -16.56
N GLU A 113 11.58 20.30 -15.73
CA GLU A 113 11.61 21.62 -15.11
C GLU A 113 12.84 21.78 -14.19
N GLN A 114 13.17 20.74 -13.41
CA GLN A 114 14.39 20.73 -12.58
C GLN A 114 15.67 20.80 -13.42
N GLN A 115 15.72 20.11 -14.56
CA GLN A 115 16.87 20.15 -15.47
C GLN A 115 17.03 21.52 -16.13
N LEU A 116 15.93 22.15 -16.56
CA LEU A 116 15.94 23.49 -17.13
C LEU A 116 16.43 24.53 -16.12
N GLU A 117 15.97 24.44 -14.87
CA GLU A 117 16.41 25.35 -13.82
C GLU A 117 17.90 25.18 -13.50
N ALA A 118 18.37 23.93 -13.39
CA ALA A 118 19.79 23.65 -13.20
C ALA A 118 20.65 24.19 -14.36
N ALA A 119 20.17 24.09 -15.61
CA ALA A 119 20.86 24.62 -16.78
C ALA A 119 20.86 26.16 -16.81
N ARG A 120 19.78 26.81 -16.39
CA ARG A 120 19.70 28.28 -16.28
C ARG A 120 20.64 28.83 -15.21
N MET A 121 20.77 28.13 -14.08
CA MET A 121 21.68 28.53 -13.00
C MET A 121 23.16 28.33 -13.33
N ALA A 122 23.48 27.53 -14.35
CA ALA A 122 24.84 27.27 -14.80
C ALA A 122 25.30 28.17 -15.97
N ALA A 123 24.41 29.01 -16.51
CA ALA A 123 24.66 29.96 -17.59
C ALA A 123 24.84 31.39 -17.05
#